data_AF-A0A9D6U708-F1
#
_entry.id   AF-A0A9D6U708-F1
#
_cell.length_a   1.000
_cell.length_b   1.000
_cell.length_c   1.000
_cell.angle_alpha   90.00
_cell.angle_beta   90.00
_cell.angle_gamma   90.00
#
_symmetry.space_group_name_H-M   'P 1'
#
loop_
_entity.id
_entity.type
_entity.pdbx_description
1 polymer ?
#
loop_
_entity_poly.entity_id
_entity_poly.type
_entity_poly.pdbx_seq_one_letter_code
_entity_poly.pdbx_strand_id
1 'polypeptide(L)'
;MKTTKLLKKYASKDLAESFVFRTKLNAQDKKKSDRQLHKMRKSIQEKLTPKQILLSRLMQLKYQIEDYSKNTTYNNAFSFGYFLRAYLKSLNKKNKDFANDIDIDETELSQILNQHRNPSEKVIIRLELHSNKAIPAITWYRLLEKEKEHEILTDTTLRRSESRHVRNRLQLSI
;
A
#
# COMPACT_ATOMS: atom_id res chain seq x y z
N MET A 1 -29.36 -5.41 -33.36
CA MET A 1 -28.76 -4.49 -34.36
C MET A 1 -27.24 -4.26 -34.26
N LYS A 2 -26.48 -4.89 -33.34
CA LYS A 2 -24.99 -4.71 -33.28
C LYS A 2 -24.19 -5.76 -34.05
N THR A 3 -24.71 -6.98 -34.20
CA THR A 3 -24.05 -8.13 -34.87
C THR A 3 -23.85 -7.93 -36.37
N THR A 4 -24.81 -7.32 -37.07
CA THR A 4 -24.76 -7.07 -38.52
C THR A 4 -23.69 -6.04 -38.92
N LYS A 5 -23.32 -5.10 -38.05
CA LYS A 5 -22.23 -4.15 -38.30
C LYS A 5 -20.84 -4.79 -38.15
N LEU A 6 -20.69 -5.74 -37.22
CA LEU A 6 -19.43 -6.46 -36.98
C LEU A 6 -19.11 -7.44 -38.11
N LEU A 7 -20.10 -8.20 -38.58
CA LEU A 7 -19.96 -9.14 -39.72
C LEU A 7 -19.64 -8.46 -41.05
N LYS A 8 -19.98 -7.16 -41.19
CA LYS A 8 -19.60 -6.36 -42.37
C LYS A 8 -18.15 -5.89 -42.34
N LYS A 9 -17.51 -5.82 -41.16
CA LYS A 9 -16.19 -5.22 -40.96
C LYS A 9 -15.08 -6.24 -40.74
N TYR A 10 -15.41 -7.41 -40.19
CA TYR A 10 -14.45 -8.47 -39.87
C TYR A 10 -14.95 -9.80 -40.42
N ALA A 11 -14.03 -10.65 -40.85
CA ALA A 11 -14.38 -11.99 -41.30
C ALA A 11 -14.99 -12.78 -40.13
N SER A 12 -15.94 -13.66 -40.42
CA SER A 12 -16.60 -14.50 -39.43
C SER A 12 -15.62 -15.30 -38.56
N LYS A 13 -14.46 -15.67 -39.15
CA LYS A 13 -13.37 -16.38 -38.49
C LYS A 13 -12.67 -15.50 -37.44
N ASP A 14 -12.35 -14.26 -37.79
CA ASP A 14 -11.70 -13.31 -36.87
C ASP A 14 -12.62 -12.98 -35.68
N LEU A 15 -13.93 -12.89 -35.92
CA LEU A 15 -14.93 -12.71 -34.87
C LEU A 15 -15.02 -13.92 -33.94
N ALA A 16 -14.90 -15.14 -34.47
CA ALA A 16 -14.88 -16.37 -33.66
C ALA A 16 -13.61 -16.48 -32.81
N GLU A 17 -12.45 -16.14 -33.36
CA GLU A 17 -11.16 -16.15 -32.64
C GLU A 17 -11.08 -15.07 -31.56
N SER A 18 -11.81 -13.95 -31.72
CA SER A 18 -11.92 -12.91 -30.69
C SER A 18 -12.75 -13.32 -29.47
N PHE A 19 -13.54 -14.39 -29.59
CA PHE A 19 -14.45 -14.84 -28.53
C PHE A 19 -13.70 -15.74 -27.53
N VAL A 20 -13.30 -15.17 -26.39
CA VAL A 20 -12.70 -15.94 -25.30
C VAL A 20 -13.79 -16.58 -24.45
N PHE A 21 -14.03 -17.89 -24.64
CA PHE A 21 -14.92 -18.65 -23.78
C PHE A 21 -14.29 -18.83 -22.39
N ARG A 22 -15.01 -18.42 -21.33
CA ARG A 22 -14.62 -18.72 -19.94
C ARG A 22 -14.86 -20.20 -19.66
N THR A 23 -13.89 -21.04 -20.02
CA THR A 23 -13.89 -22.47 -19.70
C THR A 23 -13.15 -22.70 -18.39
N LYS A 24 -13.72 -23.53 -17.51
CA LYS A 24 -13.00 -23.99 -16.30
C LYS A 24 -12.01 -25.06 -16.74
N LEU A 25 -10.73 -24.86 -16.45
CA LEU A 25 -9.69 -25.88 -16.67
C LEU A 25 -10.04 -27.14 -15.88
N ASN A 26 -9.89 -28.32 -16.51
CA ASN A 26 -9.91 -29.58 -15.77
C ASN A 26 -8.70 -29.65 -14.82
N ALA A 27 -8.73 -30.57 -13.85
CA ALA A 27 -7.69 -30.66 -12.83
C ALA A 27 -6.26 -30.90 -13.40
N GLN A 28 -6.16 -31.65 -14.51
CA GLN A 28 -4.89 -32.00 -15.14
C GLN A 28 -4.28 -30.81 -15.90
N ASP A 29 -5.10 -30.08 -16.64
CA ASP A 29 -4.71 -28.88 -17.38
C ASP A 29 -4.38 -27.73 -16.43
N LYS A 30 -5.13 -27.60 -15.32
CA LYS A 30 -4.77 -26.66 -14.26
C LYS A 30 -3.40 -26.97 -13.68
N LYS A 31 -3.12 -28.23 -13.33
CA LYS A 31 -1.80 -28.65 -12.81
C LYS A 31 -0.67 -28.40 -13.81
N LYS A 32 -0.91 -28.61 -15.11
CA LYS A 32 0.06 -28.33 -16.17
C LYS A 32 0.31 -26.83 -16.32
N SER A 33 -0.76 -26.03 -16.33
CA SER A 33 -0.72 -24.56 -16.39
C SER A 33 0.01 -23.98 -15.17
N ASP A 34 -0.31 -24.44 -13.96
CA ASP A 34 0.34 -23.98 -12.73
C ASP A 34 1.84 -24.28 -12.74
N ARG A 35 2.25 -25.46 -13.23
CA ARG A 35 3.67 -25.81 -13.42
C ARG A 35 4.35 -24.90 -14.45
N GLN A 36 3.68 -24.58 -15.57
CA GLN A 36 4.21 -23.67 -16.58
C GLN A 36 4.37 -22.25 -16.02
N LEU A 37 3.35 -21.72 -15.35
CA LEU A 37 3.41 -20.42 -14.68
C LEU A 37 4.51 -20.38 -13.63
N HIS A 38 4.66 -21.43 -12.82
CA HIS A 38 5.74 -21.51 -11.84
C HIS A 38 7.11 -21.48 -12.50
N LYS A 39 7.31 -22.26 -13.58
CA LYS A 39 8.58 -22.24 -14.34
C LYS A 39 8.88 -20.86 -14.92
N MET A 40 7.89 -20.19 -15.50
CA MET A 40 8.04 -18.82 -16.02
C MET A 40 8.35 -17.81 -14.91
N ARG A 41 7.65 -17.88 -13.77
CA ARG A 41 7.94 -17.02 -12.61
C ARG A 41 9.36 -17.22 -12.11
N LYS A 42 9.81 -18.48 -12.03
CA LYS A 42 11.18 -18.82 -11.62
C LYS A 42 12.22 -18.26 -12.58
N SER A 43 12.03 -18.43 -13.89
CA SER A 43 12.99 -17.91 -14.88
C SER A 43 13.03 -16.38 -14.94
N ILE A 44 11.92 -15.70 -14.64
CA ILE A 44 11.89 -14.24 -14.45
C ILE A 44 12.68 -13.87 -13.20
N GLN A 45 12.44 -14.53 -12.07
CA GLN A 45 13.14 -14.27 -10.81
C GLN A 45 14.67 -14.46 -10.93
N GLU A 46 15.11 -15.49 -11.64
CA GLU A 46 16.54 -15.77 -11.89
C GLU A 46 17.23 -14.65 -12.68
N LYS A 47 16.49 -13.86 -13.46
CA LYS A 47 17.01 -12.74 -14.26
C LYS A 47 16.98 -11.40 -13.54
N LEU A 48 16.34 -11.31 -12.38
CA LEU A 48 16.21 -10.05 -11.65
C LEU A 48 17.48 -9.73 -10.87
N THR A 49 17.97 -8.51 -11.02
CA THR A 49 19.08 -8.00 -10.20
C THR A 49 18.60 -7.71 -8.77
N PRO A 50 19.49 -7.73 -7.77
CA PRO A 50 19.14 -7.36 -6.39
C PRO A 50 18.48 -5.97 -6.28
N LYS A 51 18.92 -5.00 -7.08
CA LYS A 51 18.33 -3.65 -7.13
C LYS A 51 16.89 -3.67 -7.66
N GLN A 52 16.61 -4.46 -8.69
CA GLN A 52 15.24 -4.61 -9.23
C GLN A 52 14.31 -5.32 -8.24
N ILE A 53 14.83 -6.32 -7.52
CA ILE A 53 14.09 -6.99 -6.45
C ILE A 53 13.74 -5.99 -5.35
N LEU A 54 14.72 -5.20 -4.91
CA LEU A 54 14.51 -4.17 -3.90
C LEU A 54 13.48 -3.14 -4.37
N LEU A 55 13.63 -2.59 -5.58
CA LEU A 55 12.69 -1.63 -6.15
C LEU A 55 11.26 -2.21 -6.20
N SER A 56 11.12 -3.47 -6.61
CA SER A 56 9.81 -4.15 -6.65
C SER A 56 9.18 -4.26 -5.26
N ARG A 57 9.97 -4.56 -4.22
CA ARG A 57 9.50 -4.60 -2.82
C ARG A 57 9.08 -3.22 -2.33
N LEU A 58 9.85 -2.17 -2.65
CA LEU A 58 9.52 -0.80 -2.27
C LEU A 58 8.23 -0.33 -2.97
N MET A 59 8.06 -0.64 -4.25
CA MET A 59 6.84 -0.34 -4.99
C MET A 59 5.64 -1.10 -4.43
N GLN A 60 5.80 -2.37 -4.09
CA GLN A 60 4.76 -3.15 -3.43
C GLN A 60 4.34 -2.47 -2.11
N LEU A 61 5.31 -2.11 -1.27
CA LEU A 61 5.05 -1.44 0.00
C LEU A 61 4.32 -0.10 -0.21
N LYS A 62 4.75 0.71 -1.17
CA LYS A 62 4.07 1.96 -1.54
C LYS A 62 2.60 1.72 -1.85
N TYR A 63 2.29 0.76 -2.73
CA TYR A 63 0.91 0.50 -3.11
C TYR A 63 0.08 -0.06 -1.95
N GLN A 64 0.67 -0.85 -1.05
CA GLN A 64 0.00 -1.30 0.17
C GLN A 64 -0.35 -0.14 1.10
N ILE A 65 0.56 0.82 1.26
CA ILE A 65 0.31 2.04 2.03
C ILE A 65 -0.81 2.85 1.36
N GLU A 66 -0.73 3.09 0.05
CA GLU A 66 -1.73 3.88 -0.67
C GLU A 66 -3.12 3.26 -0.66
N ASP A 67 -3.22 1.93 -0.81
CA ASP A 67 -4.47 1.19 -0.75
C ASP A 67 -5.09 1.29 0.66
N TYR A 68 -4.27 1.09 1.70
CA TYR A 68 -4.73 1.22 3.08
C TYR A 68 -5.14 2.66 3.43
N SER A 69 -4.36 3.66 3.03
CA SER A 69 -4.71 5.07 3.26
C SER A 69 -6.06 5.44 2.65
N LYS A 70 -6.40 4.91 1.46
CA LYS A 70 -7.68 5.15 0.78
C LYS A 70 -8.85 4.34 1.32
N ASN A 71 -8.60 3.28 2.09
CA ASN A 71 -9.65 2.44 2.64
C ASN A 71 -10.55 3.24 3.60
N THR A 72 -11.86 3.01 3.61
CA THR A 72 -12.77 3.66 4.57
C THR A 72 -12.64 3.10 5.99
N THR A 73 -12.15 1.88 6.15
CA THR A 73 -12.01 1.24 7.47
C THR A 73 -10.62 1.46 8.05
N TYR A 74 -10.59 1.90 9.31
CA TYR A 74 -9.36 1.98 10.11
C TYR A 74 -9.03 0.60 10.68
N ASN A 75 -7.77 0.19 10.59
CA ASN A 75 -7.26 -1.04 11.19
C ASN A 75 -6.05 -0.74 12.06
N ASN A 76 -6.19 -0.91 13.37
CA ASN A 76 -5.13 -0.63 14.34
C ASN A 76 -3.86 -1.50 14.15
N ALA A 77 -3.96 -2.63 13.45
CA ALA A 77 -2.80 -3.45 13.13
C ALA A 77 -1.90 -2.85 12.03
N PHE A 78 -2.45 -1.94 11.21
CA PHE A 78 -1.77 -1.30 10.08
C PHE A 78 -1.36 0.13 10.43
N SER A 79 -0.56 0.26 11.49
CA SER A 79 -0.01 1.55 11.92
C SER A 79 1.20 2.00 11.10
N PHE A 80 1.63 3.24 11.29
CA PHE A 80 2.90 3.73 10.74
C PHE A 80 4.08 2.79 11.07
N GLY A 81 4.17 2.35 12.33
CA GLY A 81 5.21 1.42 12.79
C GLY A 81 5.18 0.06 12.07
N TYR A 82 3.98 -0.44 11.72
CA TYR A 82 3.84 -1.67 10.94
C TYR A 82 4.46 -1.55 9.54
N PHE A 83 4.12 -0.48 8.80
CA PHE A 83 4.67 -0.26 7.46
C PHE A 83 6.17 0.07 7.49
N LEU A 84 6.63 0.77 8.53
CA LEU A 84 8.05 1.02 8.73
C LEU A 84 8.82 -0.30 8.95
N ARG A 85 8.29 -1.25 9.73
CA ARG A 85 8.91 -2.59 9.87
C ARG A 85 9.00 -3.32 8.53
N ALA A 86 7.96 -3.24 7.70
CA ALA A 86 7.97 -3.83 6.37
C ALA A 86 9.05 -3.21 5.45
N TYR A 87 9.27 -1.89 5.59
CA TYR A 87 10.36 -1.20 4.92
C TYR A 87 11.74 -1.70 5.38
N LEU A 88 12.00 -1.74 6.69
CA LEU A 88 13.27 -2.25 7.24
C LEU A 88 13.53 -3.70 6.80
N LYS A 89 12.51 -4.55 6.81
CA LYS A 89 12.59 -5.93 6.34
C LYS A 89 12.96 -6.02 4.86
N SER A 90 12.49 -5.09 4.04
CA SER A 90 12.82 -5.05 2.60
C SER A 90 14.29 -4.72 2.35
N LEU A 91 14.90 -3.94 3.25
CA LEU A 91 16.31 -3.53 3.21
C LEU A 91 17.27 -4.57 3.83
N ASN A 92 16.75 -5.52 4.62
CA ASN A 92 17.55 -6.47 5.39
C ASN A 92 18.59 -5.79 6.32
N LYS A 93 18.23 -4.64 6.90
CA LYS A 93 19.07 -3.86 7.82
C LYS A 93 18.62 -4.03 9.27
N LYS A 94 19.57 -3.95 10.21
CA LYS A 94 19.27 -3.87 11.64
C LYS A 94 18.76 -2.46 11.98
N ASN A 95 17.99 -2.35 13.06
CA ASN A 95 17.43 -1.07 13.50
C ASN A 95 18.52 -0.01 13.75
N LYS A 96 19.62 -0.38 14.43
CA LYS A 96 20.76 0.51 14.67
C LYS A 96 21.36 1.09 13.39
N ASP A 97 21.62 0.23 12.41
CA ASP A 97 22.23 0.64 11.14
C ASP A 97 21.28 1.57 10.38
N PHE A 98 19.99 1.23 10.37
CA PHE A 98 18.97 2.06 9.74
C PHE A 98 18.79 3.42 10.42
N ALA A 99 18.79 3.46 11.75
CA ALA A 99 18.70 4.69 12.51
C ALA A 99 19.85 5.66 12.13
N ASN A 100 21.07 5.13 12.00
CA ASN A 100 22.21 5.88 11.50
C ASN A 100 22.04 6.35 10.05
N ASP A 101 21.51 5.51 9.15
CA ASP A 101 21.31 5.87 7.74
C ASP A 101 20.36 7.08 7.55
N ILE A 102 19.40 7.25 8.46
CA ILE A 102 18.44 8.36 8.45
C ILE A 102 18.68 9.36 9.59
N ASP A 103 19.87 9.34 10.20
CA ASP A 103 20.32 10.32 11.19
C ASP A 103 19.35 10.50 12.38
N ILE A 104 18.87 9.39 12.95
CA ILE A 104 18.04 9.40 14.18
C ILE A 104 18.61 8.48 15.24
N ASP A 105 18.24 8.73 16.50
CA ASP A 105 18.58 7.85 17.60
C ASP A 105 17.86 6.50 17.48
N GLU A 106 18.55 5.41 17.84
CA GLU A 106 17.97 4.07 17.86
C GLU A 106 16.75 3.99 18.80
N THR A 107 16.77 4.74 19.90
CA THR A 107 15.64 4.85 20.82
C THR A 107 14.45 5.56 20.18
N GLU A 108 14.67 6.63 19.42
CA GLU A 108 13.60 7.32 18.69
C GLU A 108 12.97 6.37 17.65
N LEU A 109 13.80 5.67 16.87
CA LEU A 109 13.32 4.66 15.93
C LEU A 109 12.49 3.58 16.63
N SER A 110 12.96 3.07 17.77
CA SER A 110 12.24 2.05 18.55
C SER A 110 10.88 2.55 19.04
N GLN A 111 10.80 3.79 19.54
CA GLN A 111 9.54 4.40 19.96
C GLN A 111 8.55 4.54 18.80
N ILE A 112 9.02 4.93 17.61
CA ILE A 112 8.20 5.02 16.39
C ILE A 112 7.69 3.63 15.97
N LEU A 113 8.57 2.63 15.94
CA LEU A 113 8.22 1.25 15.57
C LEU A 113 7.21 0.60 16.53
N ASN A 114 7.17 1.05 17.78
CA ASN A 114 6.29 0.55 18.84
C ASN A 114 5.08 1.48 19.10
N GLN A 115 4.86 2.51 18.27
CA GLN A 115 3.73 3.44 18.40
C GLN A 115 3.71 4.24 19.71
N HIS A 116 4.86 4.38 20.37
CA HIS A 116 4.99 5.24 21.56
C HIS A 116 5.21 6.71 21.18
N ARG A 117 5.61 6.97 19.93
CA ARG A 117 5.89 8.31 19.43
C ARG A 117 5.58 8.39 17.93
N ASN A 118 4.97 9.49 17.50
CA ASN A 118 4.79 9.77 16.08
C ASN A 118 6.11 10.27 15.47
N PRO A 119 6.43 9.86 14.23
CA PRO A 119 7.61 10.34 13.53
C PRO A 119 7.51 11.85 13.28
N SER A 120 8.63 12.56 13.36
CA SER A 120 8.67 13.97 12.95
C SER A 120 8.63 14.10 11.42
N GLU A 121 8.27 15.27 10.90
CA GLU A 121 8.31 15.56 9.46
C GLU A 121 9.70 15.31 8.86
N LYS A 122 10.76 15.60 9.62
CA LYS A 122 12.14 15.31 9.22
C LYS A 122 12.34 13.82 8.97
N VAL A 123 11.83 12.95 9.84
CA VAL A 123 11.92 11.48 9.67
C VAL A 123 11.19 11.06 8.40
N ILE A 124 9.98 11.58 8.16
CA ILE A 124 9.19 11.26 6.96
C ILE A 124 9.91 11.66 5.67
N ILE A 125 10.49 12.86 5.62
CA ILE A 125 11.28 13.33 4.48
C ILE A 125 12.52 12.46 4.29
N ARG A 126 13.21 12.10 5.37
CA ARG A 126 14.40 11.22 5.29
C ARG A 126 14.06 9.82 4.81
N LEU A 127 12.87 9.28 5.12
CA LEU A 127 12.38 8.02 4.55
C LEU A 127 12.21 8.09 3.04
N GLU A 128 11.66 9.20 2.52
CA GLU A 128 11.57 9.43 1.08
C GLU A 128 12.96 9.43 0.43
N LEU A 129 13.88 10.21 0.98
CA LEU A 129 15.24 10.34 0.46
C LEU A 129 15.99 9.01 0.50
N HIS A 130 15.92 8.28 1.62
CA HIS A 130 16.52 6.96 1.76
C HIS A 130 15.92 5.95 0.76
N SER A 131 14.64 6.06 0.45
CA SER A 131 13.98 5.20 -0.55
C SER A 131 14.30 5.60 -2.00
N ASN A 132 15.16 6.60 -2.22
CA ASN A 132 15.42 7.22 -3.52
C ASN A 132 14.11 7.64 -4.22
N LYS A 133 13.20 8.27 -3.46
CA LYS A 133 11.87 8.73 -3.90
C LYS A 133 10.94 7.61 -4.39
N ALA A 134 11.26 6.34 -4.14
CA ALA A 134 10.38 5.23 -4.45
C ALA A 134 9.07 5.32 -3.64
N ILE A 135 9.16 5.78 -2.38
CA ILE A 135 8.01 6.03 -1.51
C ILE A 135 8.01 7.52 -1.13
N PRO A 136 7.11 8.34 -1.71
CA PRO A 136 7.02 9.77 -1.38
C PRO A 136 6.71 10.02 0.10
N ALA A 137 7.18 11.13 0.65
CA ALA A 137 6.90 11.53 2.03
C ALA A 137 5.39 11.66 2.30
N ILE A 138 4.63 12.17 1.33
CA ILE A 138 3.16 12.26 1.45
C ILE A 138 2.49 10.89 1.63
N THR A 139 3.06 9.83 1.05
CA THR A 139 2.54 8.46 1.22
C THR A 139 2.71 7.99 2.66
N TRP A 140 3.85 8.31 3.28
CA TRP A 140 4.10 8.04 4.70
C TRP A 140 3.20 8.89 5.61
N TYR A 141 3.05 10.17 5.31
CA TYR A 141 2.25 11.10 6.12
C TYR A 141 0.76 10.70 6.18
N ARG A 142 0.20 10.20 5.06
CA ARG A 142 -1.18 9.71 5.00
C ARG A 142 -1.50 8.59 6.00
N LEU A 143 -0.51 7.83 6.45
CA LEU A 143 -0.73 6.84 7.52
C LEU A 143 -1.06 7.54 8.84
N LEU A 144 -0.33 8.61 9.17
CA LEU A 144 -0.54 9.40 10.38
C LEU A 144 -1.87 10.17 10.32
N GLU A 145 -2.22 10.70 9.14
CA GLU A 145 -3.53 11.33 8.93
C GLU A 145 -4.65 10.34 9.23
N LYS A 146 -4.55 9.11 8.71
CA LYS A 146 -5.56 8.08 8.92
C LYS A 146 -5.72 7.68 10.39
N GLU A 147 -4.61 7.53 11.12
CA GLU A 147 -4.62 7.30 12.57
C GLU A 147 -5.30 8.49 13.28
N LYS A 148 -4.94 9.72 12.91
CA LYS A 148 -5.48 10.92 13.52
C LYS A 148 -6.97 11.12 13.25
N GLU A 149 -7.42 10.83 12.03
CA GLU A 149 -8.83 10.83 11.66
C GLU A 149 -9.62 9.88 12.56
N HIS A 150 -9.11 8.66 12.77
CA HIS A 150 -9.76 7.69 13.65
C HIS A 150 -9.85 8.18 15.10
N GLU A 151 -8.76 8.72 15.64
CA GLU A 151 -8.74 9.32 16.99
C GLU A 151 -9.80 10.43 17.12
N ILE A 152 -9.81 11.39 16.19
CA ILE A 152 -10.75 12.52 16.24
C ILE A 152 -12.20 12.04 16.13
N LEU A 153 -12.47 11.06 15.26
CA LEU A 153 -13.82 10.53 15.06
C LEU A 153 -14.34 9.76 16.27
N THR A 154 -13.48 9.02 16.96
CA THR A 154 -13.87 8.13 18.07
C THR A 154 -13.75 8.77 19.45
N ASP A 155 -13.03 9.90 19.59
CA ASP A 155 -12.87 10.58 20.88
C ASP A 155 -14.14 11.30 21.34
N THR A 156 -15.02 10.54 21.99
CA THR A 156 -16.26 11.05 22.56
C THR A 156 -16.03 11.91 23.81
N THR A 157 -14.93 11.69 24.52
CA THR A 157 -14.60 12.41 25.75
C THR A 157 -14.19 13.84 25.44
N LEU A 158 -13.30 14.03 24.48
CA LEU A 158 -12.90 15.34 23.98
C LEU A 158 -14.08 16.07 23.34
N ARG A 159 -14.90 15.37 22.55
CA ARG A 159 -16.14 15.97 22.01
C ARG A 159 -17.04 16.52 23.12
N ARG A 160 -17.18 15.81 24.24
CA ARG A 160 -17.98 16.27 25.37
C ARG A 160 -17.36 17.49 26.06
N SER A 161 -16.05 17.51 26.31
CA SER A 161 -15.38 18.68 26.90
C SER A 161 -15.52 19.90 25.98
N GLU A 162 -15.17 19.76 24.71
CA GLU A 162 -15.15 20.86 23.74
C GLU A 162 -16.54 21.39 23.43
N SER A 163 -17.57 20.54 23.51
CA SER A 163 -18.96 20.94 23.26
C SER A 163 -19.44 22.08 24.18
N ARG A 164 -18.86 22.21 25.39
CA ARG A 164 -19.18 23.25 26.38
C ARG A 164 -18.59 24.61 26.02
N HIS A 165 -17.52 24.61 25.22
CA HIS A 165 -16.85 25.83 24.76
C HIS A 165 -17.49 26.42 23.50
N VAL A 166 -18.29 25.63 22.76
CA VAL A 166 -18.99 26.07 21.55
C VAL A 166 -20.29 26.81 21.89
N ARG A 167 -20.37 28.09 21.51
CA ARG A 167 -21.57 28.94 21.62
C ARG A 167 -22.21 29.14 20.23
N ASN A 168 -23.51 29.42 20.18
CA ASN A 168 -24.26 29.75 18.95
C ASN A 168 -24.07 28.71 17.83
N ARG A 169 -24.39 27.44 18.11
CA ARG A 169 -24.29 26.36 17.11
C ARG A 169 -25.18 26.65 15.90
N LEU A 170 -24.64 26.46 14.71
CA LEU A 170 -25.40 26.56 13.46
C LEU A 170 -26.52 25.51 13.47
N GLN A 171 -27.77 25.97 13.36
CA GLN A 171 -28.92 25.10 13.17
C GLN A 171 -29.12 24.92 11.67
N LEU A 172 -28.56 23.84 11.13
CA LEU A 172 -28.76 23.44 9.75
C LEU A 172 -29.85 22.36 9.75
N SER A 173 -30.99 22.64 9.14
CA SER A 173 -31.96 21.62 8.75
C SER A 173 -31.46 20.97 7.46
N ILE A 174 -31.10 19.69 7.54
CA ILE A 174 -30.77 18.82 6.40
C ILE A 174 -31.94 17.87 6.18
#